data_AF-A0A949ZSS8-F1
#
_entry.id   AF-A0A949ZSS8-F1
#
_cell.length_a   1.000
_cell.length_b   1.000
_cell.length_c   1.000
_cell.angle_alpha   90.00
_cell.angle_beta   90.00
_cell.angle_gamma   90.00
#
_symmetry.space_group_name_H-M   'P 1'
#
loop_
_entity.id
_entity.type
_entity.pdbx_description
1 polymer ?
#
loop_
_entity_poly.entity_id
_entity_poly.type
_entity_poly.pdbx_seq_one_letter_code
_entity_poly.pdbx_strand_id
1 'polypeptide(L)'
;MDGPRGTMIQRLKLSEDEFRGRGRTDRFLSHPVDLKGDNELLQLTRPEVIEDIHDQYLAAGADIVGTNTFGANRIAQQDYGLADLAYEMNVEAARIARRVCDRHAADGRPRFVAGAIGPTPRTASISPDVNDPGARNIAFDDLAAAYGEQARGLLDGGADLLLIETIFDTLNAKAAIFAIEQEFERRGARVPLIVSGTVTDA
;
A
#
# COMPACT_ATOMS: atom_id res chain seq x y z
N MET A 1 -4.10 10.26 12.99
CA MET A 1 -3.60 9.55 11.79
C MET A 1 -3.22 10.60 10.77
N ASP A 2 -2.28 10.29 9.88
CA ASP A 2 -1.82 11.17 8.82
C ASP A 2 -2.90 11.44 7.75
N GLY A 3 -2.53 12.23 6.75
CA GLY A 3 -3.41 12.66 5.66
C GLY A 3 -3.05 12.04 4.29
N PRO A 4 -3.64 12.58 3.21
CA PRO A 4 -3.48 12.03 1.86
C PRO A 4 -2.08 12.26 1.27
N ARG A 5 -1.32 11.17 1.07
CA ARG A 5 0.03 11.20 0.47
C ARG A 5 0.04 11.52 -1.02
N GLY A 6 -0.95 11.04 -1.77
CA GLY A 6 -1.01 11.23 -3.23
C GLY A 6 -0.98 12.71 -3.64
N THR A 7 -1.65 13.57 -2.88
CA THR A 7 -1.63 15.03 -3.17
C THR A 7 -0.26 15.67 -2.89
N MET A 8 0.50 15.15 -1.93
CA MET A 8 1.87 15.60 -1.66
C MET A 8 2.82 15.18 -2.79
N ILE A 9 2.74 13.93 -3.25
CA ILE A 9 3.55 13.42 -4.36
C ILE A 9 3.23 14.18 -5.65
N GLN A 10 1.95 14.43 -5.95
CA GLN A 10 1.53 15.18 -7.15
C GLN A 10 2.13 16.59 -7.21
N ARG A 11 2.34 17.26 -6.07
CA ARG A 11 2.94 18.61 -6.02
C ARG A 11 4.42 18.63 -6.43
N LEU A 12 5.12 17.50 -6.30
CA LEU A 12 6.53 17.38 -6.70
C LEU A 12 6.71 17.33 -8.22
N LYS A 13 5.65 17.02 -8.97
CA LYS A 13 5.65 16.95 -10.44
C LYS A 13 6.77 16.06 -11.01
N LEU A 14 7.05 14.95 -10.34
CA LEU A 14 8.09 14.00 -10.74
C LEU A 14 7.92 13.56 -12.20
N SER A 15 9.04 13.51 -12.90
CA SER A 15 9.16 13.01 -14.28
C SER A 15 9.18 11.49 -14.33
N GLU A 16 8.95 10.92 -15.53
CA GLU A 16 9.08 9.48 -15.78
C GLU A 16 10.46 8.94 -15.37
N ASP A 17 11.52 9.69 -15.69
CA ASP A 17 12.89 9.33 -15.31
C ASP A 17 13.09 9.27 -13.80
N GLU A 18 12.42 10.14 -13.05
CA GLU A 18 12.47 10.13 -11.59
C GLU A 18 11.71 8.96 -10.99
N PHE A 19 10.55 8.60 -11.54
CA PHE A 19 9.82 7.38 -11.17
C PHE A 19 10.64 6.12 -11.45
N ARG A 20 11.42 6.09 -12.54
CA ARG A 20 12.37 5.01 -12.87
C ARG A 20 13.62 5.00 -11.99
N GLY A 21 13.81 6.00 -11.15
CA GLY A 21 14.94 6.08 -10.20
C GLY A 21 16.23 6.64 -10.78
N ARG A 22 16.20 7.36 -11.92
CA ARG A 22 17.41 7.95 -12.53
C ARG A 22 18.21 8.78 -11.53
N GLY A 23 19.51 8.49 -11.45
CA GLY A 23 20.42 9.14 -10.49
C GLY A 23 20.43 8.48 -9.11
N ARG A 24 19.69 7.39 -8.91
CA ARG A 24 19.70 6.59 -7.68
C ARG A 24 19.81 5.08 -7.94
N THR A 25 19.07 4.54 -8.90
CA THR A 25 19.11 3.12 -9.26
C THR A 25 18.90 2.93 -10.76
N ASP A 26 19.58 1.94 -11.33
CA ASP A 26 19.47 1.60 -12.75
C ASP A 26 18.40 0.52 -13.02
N ARG A 27 17.83 -0.06 -11.95
CA ARG A 27 16.95 -1.24 -12.00
C ARG A 27 15.73 -1.10 -12.93
N PHE A 28 15.19 0.12 -13.06
CA PHE A 28 13.94 0.37 -13.80
C PHE A 28 14.12 1.28 -15.02
N LEU A 29 15.37 1.67 -15.33
CA LEU A 29 15.64 2.62 -16.42
C LEU A 29 15.20 2.08 -17.79
N SER A 30 15.36 0.78 -18.02
CA SER A 30 14.99 0.10 -19.26
C SER A 30 13.65 -0.64 -19.17
N HIS A 31 12.83 -0.39 -18.14
CA HIS A 31 11.55 -1.07 -17.98
C HIS A 31 10.61 -0.71 -19.16
N PRO A 32 9.93 -1.68 -19.81
CA PRO A 32 9.22 -1.43 -21.07
C PRO A 32 7.88 -0.68 -20.92
N VAL A 33 7.37 -0.54 -19.69
CA VAL A 33 6.12 0.14 -19.37
C VAL A 33 6.42 1.49 -18.72
N ASP A 34 5.59 2.51 -18.95
CA ASP A 34 5.68 3.79 -18.23
C ASP A 34 5.38 3.58 -16.74
N LEU A 35 6.22 4.12 -15.87
CA LEU A 35 6.14 3.95 -14.41
C LEU A 35 5.60 5.19 -13.70
N LYS A 36 5.48 6.32 -14.38
CA LYS A 36 4.87 7.53 -13.82
C LYS A 36 3.42 7.27 -13.43
N GLY A 37 3.13 7.56 -12.16
CA GLY A 37 1.82 7.33 -11.56
C GLY A 37 1.81 6.16 -10.58
N ASP A 38 2.78 5.24 -10.66
CA ASP A 38 2.99 4.20 -9.66
C ASP A 38 3.68 4.80 -8.43
N ASN A 39 2.90 5.45 -7.57
CA ASN A 39 3.42 6.16 -6.41
C ASN A 39 4.09 5.20 -5.42
N GLU A 40 3.62 3.97 -5.34
CA GLU A 40 4.18 2.91 -4.52
C GLU A 40 5.64 2.61 -4.91
N LEU A 41 5.99 2.61 -6.19
CA LEU A 41 7.37 2.41 -6.65
C LEU A 41 8.37 3.42 -6.06
N LEU A 42 7.91 4.61 -5.66
CA LEU A 42 8.78 5.64 -5.09
C LEU A 42 9.47 5.18 -3.79
N GLN A 43 8.96 4.19 -3.05
CA GLN A 43 9.75 3.63 -1.94
C GLN A 43 11.02 2.90 -2.42
N LEU A 44 11.01 2.36 -3.64
CA LEU A 44 12.15 1.68 -4.27
C LEU A 44 12.94 2.58 -5.20
N THR A 45 12.43 3.71 -5.66
CA THR A 45 13.12 4.63 -6.58
C THR A 45 13.45 6.00 -6.00
N ARG A 46 12.68 6.50 -5.03
CA ARG A 46 12.81 7.81 -4.35
C ARG A 46 12.38 7.77 -2.87
N PRO A 47 12.95 6.91 -2.00
CA PRO A 47 12.53 6.75 -0.60
C PRO A 47 12.64 8.05 0.19
N GLU A 48 13.54 8.94 -0.18
CA GLU A 48 13.68 10.27 0.41
C GLU A 48 12.39 11.09 0.31
N VAL A 49 11.64 10.94 -0.79
CA VAL A 49 10.33 11.59 -0.96
C VAL A 49 9.31 11.03 0.02
N ILE A 50 9.29 9.71 0.19
CA ILE A 50 8.35 9.03 1.09
C ILE A 50 8.70 9.32 2.56
N GLU A 51 10.00 9.32 2.90
CA GLU A 51 10.49 9.69 4.22
C GLU A 51 10.10 11.14 4.58
N ASP A 52 10.29 12.08 3.66
CA ASP A 52 9.93 13.49 3.88
C ASP A 52 8.42 13.68 4.09
N ILE A 53 7.59 12.96 3.34
CA ILE A 53 6.13 12.99 3.54
C ILE A 53 5.74 12.48 4.94
N HIS A 54 6.31 11.36 5.39
CA HIS A 54 6.07 10.88 6.76
C HIS A 54 6.56 11.88 7.81
N ASP A 55 7.74 12.48 7.59
CA ASP A 55 8.33 13.46 8.50
C ASP A 55 7.41 14.68 8.67
N GLN A 56 6.89 15.22 7.56
CA GLN A 56 5.96 16.34 7.57
C GLN A 56 4.68 16.03 8.37
N TYR A 57 4.10 14.83 8.22
CA TYR A 57 2.90 14.45 8.99
C TYR A 57 3.19 14.25 10.49
N LEU A 58 4.32 13.63 10.83
CA LEU A 58 4.73 13.43 12.22
C LEU A 58 5.06 14.76 12.90
N ALA A 59 5.77 15.66 12.21
CA ALA A 59 6.06 17.02 12.67
C ALA A 59 4.79 17.86 12.85
N ALA A 60 3.76 17.62 12.03
CA ALA A 60 2.43 18.23 12.18
C ALA A 60 1.60 17.62 13.34
N GLY A 61 2.12 16.61 14.05
CA GLY A 61 1.54 16.06 15.26
C GLY A 61 0.78 14.75 15.09
N ALA A 62 0.87 14.09 13.92
CA ALA A 62 0.30 12.75 13.75
C ALA A 62 1.02 11.71 14.63
N ASP A 63 0.25 10.82 15.26
CA ASP A 63 0.79 9.67 16.01
C ASP A 63 0.87 8.38 15.19
N ILE A 64 0.10 8.30 14.11
CA ILE A 64 -0.03 7.13 13.25
C ILE A 64 0.16 7.59 11.82
N VAL A 65 1.12 7.01 11.11
CA VAL A 65 1.32 7.24 9.66
C VAL A 65 0.99 5.98 8.88
N GLY A 66 0.27 6.13 7.77
CA GLY A 66 -0.02 5.04 6.84
C GLY A 66 1.13 4.84 5.85
N THR A 67 1.54 3.60 5.61
CA THR A 67 2.56 3.26 4.60
C THR A 67 2.11 3.70 3.19
N ASN A 68 3.08 3.91 2.29
CA ASN A 68 2.83 4.24 0.88
C ASN A 68 2.50 2.97 0.06
N THR A 69 1.42 2.29 0.42
CA THR A 69 1.12 0.92 -0.07
C THR A 69 -0.32 0.72 -0.51
N PHE A 70 -1.04 1.79 -0.86
CA PHE A 70 -2.44 1.71 -1.26
C PHE A 70 -2.64 0.71 -2.41
N GLY A 71 -1.82 0.83 -3.46
CA GLY A 71 -1.77 -0.06 -4.62
C GLY A 71 -0.59 -1.05 -4.64
N ALA A 72 0.08 -1.29 -3.51
CA ALA A 72 1.29 -2.13 -3.47
C ALA A 72 0.93 -3.62 -3.40
N ASN A 73 0.08 -4.12 -4.29
CA ASN A 73 -0.25 -5.54 -4.35
C ASN A 73 -0.06 -6.07 -5.77
N ARG A 74 0.07 -7.40 -5.88
CA ARG A 74 0.33 -8.06 -7.16
C ARG A 74 -0.67 -7.69 -8.25
N ILE A 75 -1.95 -7.53 -7.92
CA ILE A 75 -3.02 -7.26 -8.90
C ILE A 75 -2.89 -5.83 -9.44
N ALA A 76 -2.72 -4.83 -8.58
CA ALA A 76 -2.53 -3.45 -9.02
C ALA A 76 -1.21 -3.24 -9.77
N GLN A 77 -0.14 -3.89 -9.30
CA GLN A 77 1.20 -3.75 -9.89
C GLN A 77 1.33 -4.49 -11.24
N GLN A 78 0.36 -5.30 -11.65
CA GLN A 78 0.30 -5.85 -13.01
C GLN A 78 0.17 -4.75 -14.08
N ASP A 79 -0.54 -3.65 -13.78
CA ASP A 79 -0.73 -2.54 -14.73
C ASP A 79 0.60 -1.87 -15.09
N TYR A 80 1.59 -1.95 -14.20
CA TYR A 80 2.95 -1.45 -14.40
C TYR A 80 3.96 -2.54 -14.77
N GLY A 81 3.55 -3.81 -14.86
CA GLY A 81 4.47 -4.94 -15.07
C GLY A 81 5.43 -5.18 -13.90
N LEU A 82 5.03 -4.83 -12.68
CA LEU A 82 5.82 -4.91 -11.44
C LEU A 82 5.19 -5.85 -10.39
N ALA A 83 4.29 -6.73 -10.83
CA ALA A 83 3.56 -7.69 -10.01
C ALA A 83 4.44 -8.47 -9.00
N ASP A 84 5.66 -8.83 -9.41
CA ASP A 84 6.62 -9.59 -8.57
C ASP A 84 7.28 -8.75 -7.47
N LEU A 85 7.13 -7.42 -7.51
CA LEU A 85 7.73 -6.51 -6.53
C LEU A 85 6.80 -6.17 -5.38
N ALA A 86 5.54 -6.62 -5.42
CA ALA A 86 4.54 -6.29 -4.41
C ALA A 86 5.05 -6.55 -2.97
N TYR A 87 5.65 -7.72 -2.72
CA TYR A 87 6.20 -8.02 -1.40
C TYR A 87 7.34 -7.05 -1.00
N GLU A 88 8.32 -6.84 -1.88
CA GLU A 88 9.47 -5.95 -1.62
C GLU A 88 9.02 -4.51 -1.37
N MET A 89 8.08 -4.03 -2.18
CA MET A 89 7.44 -2.73 -2.06
C MET A 89 6.88 -2.53 -0.64
N ASN A 90 6.07 -3.47 -0.14
CA ASN A 90 5.48 -3.35 1.19
C ASN A 90 6.51 -3.39 2.32
N VAL A 91 7.52 -4.25 2.21
CA VAL A 91 8.60 -4.34 3.21
C VAL A 91 9.32 -3.00 3.30
N GLU A 92 9.72 -2.43 2.17
CA GLU A 92 10.45 -1.16 2.15
C GLU A 92 9.58 0.03 2.59
N ALA A 93 8.29 0.04 2.22
CA ALA A 93 7.35 1.05 2.69
C ALA A 93 7.25 1.09 4.22
N ALA A 94 7.05 -0.07 4.84
CA ALA A 94 6.91 -0.19 6.29
C ALA A 94 8.22 0.15 7.00
N ARG A 95 9.37 -0.27 6.45
CA ARG A 95 10.70 0.10 6.97
C ARG A 95 10.94 1.60 6.93
N ILE A 96 10.59 2.26 5.83
CA ILE A 96 10.68 3.71 5.69
C ILE A 96 9.85 4.38 6.80
N ALA A 97 8.56 4.05 6.89
CA ALA A 97 7.66 4.63 7.90
C ALA A 97 8.17 4.37 9.33
N ARG A 98 8.62 3.15 9.63
CA ARG A 98 9.15 2.76 10.96
C ARG A 98 10.37 3.60 11.33
N ARG A 99 11.32 3.79 10.42
CA ARG A 99 12.50 4.65 10.67
C ARG A 99 12.09 6.07 11.01
N VAL A 100 11.14 6.67 10.28
CA VAL A 100 10.70 8.04 10.56
C VAL A 100 9.97 8.11 11.90
N CYS A 101 9.09 7.15 12.20
CA CYS A 101 8.41 7.04 13.49
C CYS A 101 9.41 6.93 14.65
N ASP A 102 10.47 6.12 14.51
CA ASP A 102 11.50 5.97 15.54
C ASP A 102 12.27 7.26 15.79
N ARG A 103 12.59 8.03 14.74
CA ARG A 103 13.21 9.36 14.88
C ARG A 103 12.32 10.32 15.67
N HIS A 104 11.02 10.33 15.40
CA HIS A 104 10.06 11.21 16.07
C HIS A 104 9.70 10.76 17.49
N ALA A 105 9.79 9.46 17.79
CA ALA A 105 9.53 8.92 19.13
C ALA A 105 10.60 9.27 20.18
N ALA A 106 11.70 9.92 19.78
CA ALA A 106 12.73 10.42 20.69
C ALA A 106 12.21 11.46 21.70
N ASP A 107 11.05 12.07 21.44
CA ASP A 107 10.35 12.96 22.37
C ASP A 107 9.59 12.22 23.50
N GLY A 108 9.62 10.88 23.50
CA GLY A 108 8.95 10.02 24.48
C GLY A 108 7.47 9.75 24.19
N ARG A 109 6.89 10.36 23.15
CA ARG A 109 5.52 10.08 22.71
C ARG A 109 5.58 8.96 21.65
N PRO A 110 4.82 7.86 21.78
CA PRO A 110 4.83 6.78 20.80
C PRO A 110 4.42 7.23 19.39
N ARG A 111 4.96 6.56 18.36
CA ARG A 111 4.56 6.70 16.95
C ARG A 111 4.35 5.33 16.33
N PHE A 112 3.29 5.19 15.56
CA PHE A 112 2.83 3.92 15.00
C PHE A 112 2.80 3.95 13.47
N VAL A 113 3.14 2.82 12.88
CA VAL A 113 3.05 2.56 11.45
C VAL A 113 1.79 1.75 11.16
N ALA A 114 0.90 2.32 10.36
CA ALA A 114 -0.25 1.63 9.81
C ALA A 114 0.10 1.06 8.43
N GLY A 115 0.14 -0.26 8.30
CA GLY A 115 0.25 -0.93 7.02
C GLY A 115 -1.03 -0.74 6.21
N ALA A 116 -0.99 0.21 5.27
CA ALA A 116 -2.12 0.60 4.43
C ALA A 116 -2.38 -0.42 3.32
N ILE A 117 -3.63 -0.87 3.20
CA ILE A 117 -4.09 -1.85 2.22
C ILE A 117 -5.30 -1.26 1.52
N GLY A 118 -5.11 -0.77 0.29
CA GLY A 118 -6.20 -0.23 -0.52
C GLY A 118 -7.01 -1.32 -1.24
N PRO A 119 -8.12 -0.94 -1.89
CA PRO A 119 -8.81 -1.83 -2.81
C PRO A 119 -7.95 -2.08 -4.06
N THR A 120 -8.06 -3.27 -4.62
CA THR A 120 -7.50 -3.59 -5.94
C THR A 120 -8.30 -2.87 -7.05
N PRO A 121 -7.72 -2.67 -8.26
CA PRO A 121 -8.48 -2.16 -9.42
C PRO A 121 -9.56 -3.13 -9.93
N ARG A 122 -9.62 -4.35 -9.38
CA ARG A 122 -10.59 -5.40 -9.71
C ARG A 122 -11.66 -5.54 -8.62
N THR A 123 -12.87 -5.92 -9.02
CA THR A 123 -14.04 -6.05 -8.12
C THR A 123 -14.56 -7.48 -8.17
N ALA A 124 -14.74 -8.10 -7.02
CA ALA A 124 -15.28 -9.45 -6.93
C ALA A 124 -16.81 -9.49 -6.79
N SER A 125 -17.45 -8.43 -6.30
CA SER A 125 -18.92 -8.39 -6.18
C SER A 125 -19.62 -7.71 -7.34
N ILE A 126 -18.91 -6.85 -8.09
CA ILE A 126 -19.47 -6.05 -9.19
C ILE A 126 -19.02 -6.63 -10.53
N SER A 127 -19.97 -6.87 -11.44
CA SER A 127 -19.64 -7.31 -12.80
C SER A 127 -18.94 -6.21 -13.58
N PRO A 128 -17.88 -6.52 -14.34
CA PRO A 128 -17.25 -5.57 -15.25
C PRO A 128 -18.06 -5.36 -16.55
N ASP A 129 -19.02 -6.23 -16.84
CA ASP A 129 -19.84 -6.17 -18.06
C ASP A 129 -21.29 -5.86 -17.72
N VAL A 130 -21.79 -4.74 -18.23
CA VAL A 130 -23.17 -4.29 -18.04
C VAL A 130 -24.20 -5.23 -18.68
N ASN A 131 -23.77 -6.08 -19.62
CA ASN A 131 -24.64 -7.05 -20.31
C ASN A 131 -24.58 -8.45 -19.69
N ASP A 132 -23.62 -8.73 -18.80
CA ASP A 132 -23.49 -10.00 -18.11
C ASP A 132 -23.34 -9.77 -16.58
N PRO A 133 -24.44 -9.82 -15.80
CA PRO A 133 -24.38 -9.62 -14.35
C PRO A 133 -23.63 -10.73 -13.60
N GLY A 134 -23.39 -11.88 -14.25
CA GLY A 134 -22.63 -13.01 -13.69
C GLY A 134 -21.12 -12.91 -13.90
N ALA A 135 -20.65 -12.09 -14.85
CA ALA A 135 -19.23 -11.95 -15.15
C ALA A 135 -18.43 -11.44 -13.94
N ARG A 136 -17.22 -11.97 -13.75
CA ARG A 136 -16.25 -11.54 -12.72
C ARG A 136 -14.87 -11.45 -13.35
N ASN A 137 -14.11 -10.41 -13.01
CA ASN A 137 -12.75 -10.20 -13.54
C ASN A 137 -11.65 -10.66 -12.57
N ILE A 138 -12.01 -11.18 -11.39
CA ILE A 138 -11.08 -11.66 -10.37
C ILE A 138 -11.78 -12.71 -9.50
N ALA A 139 -11.05 -13.75 -9.07
CA ALA A 139 -11.55 -14.72 -8.10
C ALA A 139 -11.21 -14.30 -6.66
N PHE A 140 -11.96 -14.84 -5.69
CA PHE A 140 -11.70 -14.61 -4.28
C PHE A 140 -10.30 -15.08 -3.87
N ASP A 141 -9.87 -16.24 -4.34
CA ASP A 141 -8.57 -16.83 -4.00
C ASP A 141 -7.41 -15.98 -4.54
N ASP A 142 -7.56 -15.38 -5.73
CA ASP A 142 -6.57 -14.46 -6.29
C ASP A 142 -6.42 -13.19 -5.43
N LEU A 143 -7.54 -12.63 -4.97
CA LEU A 143 -7.55 -11.50 -4.05
C LEU A 143 -6.91 -11.87 -2.71
N ALA A 144 -7.29 -13.01 -2.14
CA ALA A 144 -6.74 -13.49 -0.88
C ALA A 144 -5.22 -13.70 -0.97
N ALA A 145 -4.73 -14.28 -2.07
CA ALA A 145 -3.30 -14.46 -2.31
C ALA A 145 -2.56 -13.10 -2.41
N ALA A 146 -3.12 -12.14 -3.16
CA ALA A 146 -2.52 -10.82 -3.31
C ALA A 146 -2.49 -10.03 -1.98
N TYR A 147 -3.60 -10.04 -1.23
CA TYR A 147 -3.68 -9.39 0.08
C TYR A 147 -2.77 -10.06 1.12
N GLY A 148 -2.67 -11.38 1.09
CA GLY A 148 -1.77 -12.12 2.00
C GLY A 148 -0.30 -11.78 1.76
N GLU A 149 0.12 -11.69 0.50
CA GLU A 149 1.48 -11.24 0.15
C GLU A 149 1.75 -9.81 0.63
N GLN A 150 0.81 -8.90 0.42
CA GLN A 150 0.89 -7.51 0.87
C GLN A 150 0.99 -7.43 2.40
N ALA A 151 0.08 -8.09 3.13
CA ALA A 151 0.04 -8.11 4.59
C ALA A 151 1.34 -8.69 5.16
N ARG A 152 1.84 -9.78 4.59
CA ARG A 152 3.12 -10.38 4.98
C ARG A 152 4.27 -9.38 4.84
N GLY A 153 4.37 -8.68 3.70
CA GLY A 153 5.41 -7.66 3.49
C GLY A 153 5.32 -6.50 4.49
N LEU A 154 4.11 -6.00 4.76
CA LEU A 154 3.88 -4.93 5.73
C LEU A 154 4.31 -5.34 7.14
N LEU A 155 3.94 -6.54 7.57
CA LEU A 155 4.30 -7.09 8.89
C LEU A 155 5.81 -7.35 9.00
N ASP A 156 6.44 -7.91 7.96
CA ASP A 156 7.89 -8.15 7.93
C ASP A 156 8.71 -6.85 7.87
N GLY A 157 8.12 -5.78 7.32
CA GLY A 157 8.70 -4.44 7.32
C GLY A 157 8.48 -3.66 8.62
N GLY A 158 7.71 -4.19 9.58
CA GLY A 158 7.54 -3.61 10.91
C GLY A 158 6.31 -2.71 11.09
N ALA A 159 5.22 -2.94 10.35
CA ALA A 159 3.94 -2.29 10.63
C ALA A 159 3.39 -2.67 12.01
N ASP A 160 2.94 -1.69 12.78
CA ASP A 160 2.38 -1.89 14.14
C ASP A 160 0.90 -2.27 14.11
N LEU A 161 0.21 -1.94 13.01
CA LEU A 161 -1.19 -2.28 12.76
C LEU A 161 -1.42 -2.39 11.25
N LEU A 162 -2.52 -3.04 10.85
CA LEU A 162 -2.96 -3.11 9.46
C LEU A 162 -4.24 -2.29 9.27
N LEU A 163 -4.34 -1.59 8.16
CA LEU A 163 -5.47 -0.75 7.79
C LEU A 163 -5.97 -1.15 6.40
N ILE A 164 -7.11 -1.85 6.33
CA ILE A 164 -7.84 -2.05 5.09
C ILE A 164 -8.66 -0.77 4.86
N GLU A 165 -8.29 0.03 3.87
CA GLU A 165 -8.88 1.35 3.62
C GLU A 165 -9.62 1.44 2.29
N THR A 166 -10.47 2.47 2.19
CA THR A 166 -11.22 2.82 0.97
C THR A 166 -12.01 1.64 0.40
N ILE A 167 -12.65 0.87 1.28
CA ILE A 167 -13.42 -0.30 0.87
C ILE A 167 -14.71 0.16 0.20
N PHE A 168 -14.84 -0.15 -1.09
CA PHE A 168 -16.08 0.01 -1.85
C PHE A 168 -16.69 -1.34 -2.27
N ASP A 169 -15.88 -2.41 -2.36
CA ASP A 169 -16.33 -3.78 -2.61
C ASP A 169 -16.14 -4.64 -1.34
N THR A 170 -17.25 -5.06 -0.73
CA THR A 170 -17.21 -5.85 0.52
C THR A 170 -16.64 -7.25 0.32
N LEU A 171 -16.69 -7.83 -0.89
CA LEU A 171 -16.11 -9.15 -1.13
C LEU A 171 -14.58 -9.06 -1.20
N ASN A 172 -14.02 -7.97 -1.74
CA ASN A 172 -12.60 -7.68 -1.66
C ASN A 172 -12.14 -7.51 -0.20
N ALA A 173 -12.90 -6.77 0.62
CA ALA A 173 -12.58 -6.61 2.03
C ALA A 173 -12.61 -7.94 2.79
N LYS A 174 -13.57 -8.83 2.50
CA LYS A 174 -13.60 -10.18 3.07
C LYS A 174 -12.38 -11.00 2.66
N ALA A 175 -11.94 -10.90 1.41
CA ALA A 175 -10.72 -11.57 0.95
C ALA A 175 -9.47 -11.04 1.68
N ALA A 176 -9.38 -9.72 1.87
CA ALA A 176 -8.30 -9.09 2.64
C ALA A 176 -8.29 -9.55 4.10
N ILE A 177 -9.45 -9.52 4.79
CA ILE A 177 -9.57 -9.99 6.17
C ILE A 177 -9.18 -11.46 6.27
N PHE A 178 -9.69 -12.30 5.38
CA PHE A 178 -9.36 -13.73 5.35
C PHE A 178 -7.86 -13.98 5.20
N ALA A 179 -7.20 -13.28 4.26
CA ALA A 179 -5.77 -13.41 4.04
C ALA A 179 -4.93 -12.92 5.24
N ILE A 180 -5.36 -11.84 5.88
CA ILE A 180 -4.69 -11.29 7.08
C ILE A 180 -4.82 -12.25 8.26
N GLU A 181 -6.00 -12.81 8.50
CA GLU A 181 -6.20 -13.79 9.59
C GLU A 181 -5.35 -15.06 9.36
N GLN A 182 -5.25 -15.55 8.12
CA GLN A 182 -4.32 -16.65 7.79
C GLN A 182 -2.86 -16.29 8.07
N GLU A 183 -2.44 -15.06 7.76
CA GLU A 183 -1.08 -14.60 8.03
C GLU A 183 -0.82 -14.46 9.54
N PHE A 184 -1.81 -14.03 10.33
CA PHE A 184 -1.73 -14.02 11.79
C PHE A 184 -1.60 -15.44 12.37
N GLU A 185 -2.39 -16.39 11.88
CA GLU A 185 -2.27 -17.81 12.26
C GLU A 185 -0.87 -18.35 11.93
N ARG A 186 -0.37 -18.09 10.70
CA ARG A 186 0.95 -18.52 10.25
C ARG A 186 2.08 -17.96 11.13
N ARG A 187 1.95 -16.71 11.59
CA ARG A 187 2.95 -16.05 12.45
C ARG A 187 2.84 -16.43 13.93
N GLY A 188 1.67 -16.91 14.36
CA GLY A 188 1.37 -17.07 15.79
C GLY A 188 1.31 -15.73 16.54
N ALA A 189 1.10 -14.62 15.83
CA ALA A 189 1.04 -13.27 16.37
C ALA A 189 0.05 -12.42 15.58
N ARG A 190 -0.60 -11.46 16.26
CA ARG A 190 -1.54 -10.53 15.65
C ARG A 190 -1.21 -9.09 16.03
N VAL A 191 -1.49 -8.18 15.11
CA VAL A 191 -1.54 -6.73 15.34
C VAL A 191 -2.98 -6.25 15.26
N PRO A 192 -3.30 -5.01 15.71
CA PRO A 192 -4.61 -4.43 15.46
C PRO A 192 -4.93 -4.36 13.96
N LEU A 193 -6.18 -4.67 13.62
CA LEU A 193 -6.71 -4.57 12.26
C LEU A 193 -7.82 -3.52 12.24
N ILE A 194 -7.68 -2.53 11.37
CA ILE A 194 -8.66 -1.47 11.13
C ILE A 194 -9.28 -1.67 9.76
N VAL A 195 -10.59 -1.46 9.67
CA VAL A 195 -11.38 -1.56 8.44
C VAL A 195 -12.08 -0.22 8.23
N SER A 196 -11.79 0.45 7.10
CA SER A 196 -12.36 1.75 6.74
C SER A 196 -13.15 1.63 5.43
N GLY A 197 -14.47 1.81 5.54
CA GLY A 197 -15.41 1.76 4.43
C GLY A 197 -15.61 3.10 3.74
N THR A 198 -15.88 3.06 2.44
CA THR A 198 -16.33 4.22 1.66
C THR A 198 -17.84 4.13 1.47
N VAL A 199 -18.54 5.20 1.84
CA VAL A 199 -19.98 5.35 1.60
C VAL A 199 -20.17 6.27 0.41
N THR A 200 -20.89 5.82 -0.60
CA THR A 200 -21.36 6.67 -1.71
C THR A 200 -22.81 7.00 -1.47
N ASP A 201 -23.20 8.26 -1.66
CA ASP A 201 -24.62 8.61 -1.77
C ASP A 201 -25.17 7.94 -3.04
N ALA A 202 -26.12 7.03 -2.85
CA ALA A 202 -26.84 6.34 -3.92
C ALA A 202 -28.07 7.16 -4.38
#